data_AF-A0A7K5L5J2-F1
#
_entry.id   AF-A0A7K5L5J2-F1
#
_cell.length_a   1.000
_cell.length_b   1.000
_cell.length_c   1.000
_cell.angle_alpha   90.00
_cell.angle_beta   90.00
_cell.angle_gamma   90.00
#
_symmetry.space_group_name_H-M   'P 1'
#
loop_
_entity.id
_entity.type
_entity.pdbx_description
1 polymer ?
#
loop_
_entity_poly.entity_id
_entity_poly.type
_entity_poly.pdbx_seq_one_letter_code
_entity_poly.pdbx_strand_id
1 'polypeptide(L)'
;MSSKAKRVLPTRPEPPSVEQILADVQGAPPTDPVFVLPPEPPQDHGPAPGCPDPAAEERERLYQQVRSYVGMNQRLQGAREQLQERRRELERVGEALDRRIAEMKQKVF
;
A
#
# COMPACT_ATOMS: atom_id res chain seq x y z
N MET A 1 42.02 -9.18 42.92
CA MET A 1 42.73 -8.53 41.80
C MET A 1 42.61 -9.44 40.58
N SER A 2 41.63 -9.23 39.69
CA SER A 2 41.53 -10.02 38.45
C SER A 2 41.56 -9.06 37.27
N SER A 3 42.66 -9.10 36.55
CA SER A 3 43.00 -8.24 35.41
C SER A 3 42.19 -8.65 34.18
N LYS A 4 41.26 -7.80 33.74
CA LYS A 4 40.63 -7.93 32.42
C LYS A 4 41.68 -7.66 31.34
N ALA A 5 42.23 -8.72 30.75
CA ALA A 5 43.09 -8.61 29.59
C ALA A 5 42.32 -7.95 28.44
N LYS A 6 42.77 -6.77 28.00
CA LYS A 6 42.24 -6.10 26.81
C LYS A 6 42.59 -6.97 25.61
N ARG A 7 41.60 -7.61 24.99
CA ARG A 7 41.78 -8.33 23.72
C ARG A 7 42.15 -7.28 22.65
N VAL A 8 43.43 -7.17 22.34
CA VAL A 8 43.93 -6.32 21.26
C VAL A 8 43.60 -7.03 19.95
N LEU A 9 42.78 -6.41 19.11
CA LEU A 9 42.49 -6.93 17.77
C LEU A 9 43.75 -6.83 16.92
N PRO A 10 44.00 -7.80 16.01
CA PRO A 10 45.10 -7.69 15.06
C PRO A 10 44.99 -6.40 14.26
N THR A 11 46.14 -5.80 13.96
CA THR A 11 46.21 -4.59 13.14
C THR A 11 45.72 -4.89 11.73
N ARG A 12 44.92 -3.97 11.17
CA ARG A 12 44.47 -4.05 9.78
C ARG A 12 45.70 -4.11 8.85
N PRO A 13 45.76 -5.02 7.87
CA PRO A 13 46.83 -5.03 6.89
C PRO A 13 46.84 -3.72 6.08
N GLU A 14 48.01 -3.37 5.56
CA GLU A 14 48.13 -2.27 4.62
C GLU A 14 47.32 -2.56 3.34
N PRO A 15 46.72 -1.53 2.73
CA PRO A 15 46.02 -1.71 1.47
C PRO A 15 46.98 -2.16 0.36
N PRO A 16 46.50 -2.91 -0.64
CA PRO A 16 47.33 -3.35 -1.76
C PRO A 16 47.85 -2.17 -2.59
N SER A 17 48.96 -2.41 -3.29
CA SER A 17 49.50 -1.41 -4.22
C SER A 17 48.66 -1.33 -5.50
N VAL A 18 48.78 -0.21 -6.22
CA VAL A 18 48.10 -0.01 -7.51
C VAL A 18 48.49 -1.12 -8.51
N GLU A 19 49.76 -1.52 -8.50
CA GLU A 19 50.29 -2.57 -9.39
C GLU A 19 49.63 -3.92 -9.14
N GLN A 20 49.42 -4.27 -7.86
CA GLN A 20 48.73 -5.52 -7.47
C GLN A 20 47.28 -5.51 -7.91
N ILE A 21 46.58 -4.38 -7.74
CA ILE A 21 45.20 -4.22 -8.18
C ILE A 21 45.10 -4.39 -9.70
N LEU A 22 46.01 -3.78 -10.46
CA LEU A 22 45.99 -3.89 -11.93
C LEU A 22 46.32 -5.31 -12.39
N ALA A 23 47.23 -6.01 -11.72
CA ALA A 23 47.55 -7.41 -12.01
C ALA A 23 46.32 -8.30 -11.78
N ASP A 24 45.58 -8.10 -10.69
CA ASP A 24 44.35 -8.85 -10.41
C ASP A 24 43.27 -8.58 -11.47
N VAL A 25 43.09 -7.33 -11.88
CA VAL A 25 42.13 -6.95 -12.93
C VAL A 25 42.50 -7.56 -14.29
N GLN A 26 43.79 -7.57 -14.65
CA GLN A 26 44.26 -8.14 -15.92
C GLN A 26 44.25 -9.67 -15.91
N GLY A 27 44.44 -10.29 -14.75
CA GLY A 27 44.39 -11.74 -14.56
C GLY A 27 42.98 -12.30 -14.44
N ALA A 28 41.97 -11.45 -14.26
CA ALA A 28 40.59 -11.87 -14.11
C ALA A 28 40.06 -12.53 -15.40
N PRO A 29 39.32 -13.66 -15.28
CA PRO A 29 38.75 -14.32 -16.45
C PRO A 29 37.65 -13.45 -17.08
N PRO A 30 37.40 -13.57 -18.39
CA PRO A 30 36.34 -12.80 -19.06
C PRO A 30 34.92 -13.17 -18.57
N THR A 31 34.79 -14.29 -17.86
CA THR A 31 33.54 -14.76 -17.23
C THR A 31 33.41 -14.35 -15.77
N ASP A 32 34.33 -13.53 -15.25
CA ASP A 32 34.28 -13.05 -13.88
C ASP A 32 32.98 -12.24 -13.66
N PRO A 33 32.16 -12.56 -12.64
CA PRO A 33 30.89 -11.88 -12.38
C PRO A 33 31.04 -10.38 -12.08
N VAL A 34 32.24 -9.90 -11.70
CA VAL A 34 32.52 -8.47 -11.54
C VAL A 34 32.53 -7.75 -12.89
N PHE A 35 32.94 -8.44 -13.96
CA PHE A 35 33.08 -7.88 -15.31
C PHE A 35 31.98 -8.34 -16.28
N VAL A 36 31.28 -9.42 -15.96
CA VAL A 36 30.10 -9.86 -16.70
C VAL A 36 28.90 -9.03 -16.24
N LEU A 37 28.43 -8.15 -17.11
CA LEU A 37 27.11 -7.56 -16.94
C LEU A 37 26.10 -8.71 -16.92
N PRO A 38 25.28 -8.86 -15.86
CA PRO A 38 24.17 -9.80 -15.91
C PRO A 38 23.35 -9.47 -17.17
N PRO A 39 22.82 -10.48 -17.89
CA PRO A 39 21.85 -10.20 -18.92
C PRO A 39 20.78 -9.32 -18.27
N GLU A 40 20.45 -8.19 -18.90
CA GLU A 40 19.39 -7.36 -18.34
C GLU A 40 18.22 -8.29 -18.05
N PRO A 41 17.66 -8.26 -16.81
CA PRO A 41 16.44 -8.99 -16.55
C PRO A 41 15.49 -8.63 -17.69
N PRO A 42 14.68 -9.57 -18.21
CA PRO A 42 13.67 -9.23 -19.20
C PRO A 42 12.99 -8.01 -18.64
N GLN A 43 13.26 -6.90 -19.31
CA GLN A 43 12.79 -5.60 -18.96
C GLN A 43 11.29 -5.83 -18.78
N ASP A 44 10.73 -5.64 -17.57
CA ASP A 44 9.31 -5.32 -17.37
C ASP A 44 9.04 -3.91 -17.95
N HIS A 45 9.61 -3.73 -19.14
CA HIS A 45 9.39 -2.82 -20.20
C HIS A 45 7.91 -2.89 -20.44
N GLY A 46 7.09 -2.14 -19.70
CA GLY A 46 5.76 -1.80 -20.19
C GLY A 46 5.91 -1.49 -21.69
N PRO A 47 4.98 -1.98 -22.53
CA PRO A 47 5.28 -2.28 -23.93
C PRO A 47 5.94 -1.11 -24.64
N ALA A 48 6.83 -1.46 -25.58
CA ALA A 48 7.60 -0.51 -26.36
C ALA A 48 6.73 0.68 -26.83
N PRO A 49 7.23 1.93 -26.76
CA PRO A 49 6.48 3.11 -27.17
C PRO A 49 5.88 2.91 -28.58
N GLY A 50 4.55 2.85 -28.67
CA GLY A 50 3.83 2.61 -29.92
C GLY A 50 3.24 1.20 -30.11
N CYS A 51 3.46 0.26 -29.19
CA CYS A 51 2.78 -1.03 -29.21
C CYS A 51 1.60 -1.03 -28.21
N PRO A 52 0.35 -1.29 -28.65
CA PRO A 52 -0.79 -1.32 -27.73
C PRO A 52 -0.64 -2.50 -26.75
N ASP A 53 -0.63 -2.19 -25.46
CA ASP A 53 -0.70 -3.20 -24.40
C ASP A 53 -2.14 -3.71 -24.25
N PRO A 54 -2.48 -4.94 -24.69
CA PRO A 54 -3.81 -5.47 -24.44
C PRO A 54 -4.13 -5.55 -22.93
N ALA A 55 -3.10 -5.68 -22.07
CA ALA A 55 -3.27 -5.69 -20.63
C ALA A 55 -3.44 -4.28 -20.02
N ALA A 56 -3.11 -3.19 -20.74
CA ALA A 56 -3.38 -1.83 -20.23
C ALA A 56 -4.86 -1.49 -20.33
N GLU A 57 -5.53 -1.89 -21.42
CA GLU A 57 -6.98 -1.69 -21.54
C GLU A 57 -7.74 -2.45 -20.45
N GLU A 58 -7.33 -3.68 -20.14
CA GLU A 58 -7.95 -4.47 -19.08
C GLU A 58 -7.71 -3.86 -17.70
N ARG A 59 -6.49 -3.38 -17.42
CA ARG A 59 -6.16 -2.65 -16.18
C ARG A 59 -6.98 -1.38 -16.02
N GLU A 60 -7.14 -0.61 -17.08
CA GLU A 60 -7.96 0.61 -17.06
C GLU A 60 -9.44 0.29 -16.83
N ARG A 61 -9.98 -0.76 -17.49
CA ARG A 61 -11.36 -1.22 -17.25
C ARG A 61 -11.58 -1.64 -15.79
N LEU A 62 -10.66 -2.41 -15.22
CA LEU A 62 -10.74 -2.83 -13.82
C LEU A 62 -10.66 -1.62 -12.87
N TYR A 63 -9.77 -0.67 -13.13
CA TYR A 63 -9.66 0.55 -12.35
C TYR A 63 -10.97 1.36 -12.38
N GLN A 64 -11.57 1.54 -13.57
CA GLN A 64 -12.85 2.22 -13.71
C GLN A 64 -13.98 1.49 -12.97
N GLN A 65 -14.00 0.16 -13.04
CA GLN A 65 -14.99 -0.66 -12.33
C GLN A 65 -14.87 -0.49 -10.81
N VAL A 66 -13.66 -0.60 -10.26
CA VAL A 66 -13.41 -0.40 -8.82
C VAL A 66 -13.78 1.01 -8.39
N ARG A 67 -13.40 2.02 -9.16
CA ARG A 67 -13.75 3.43 -8.88
C ARG A 67 -15.26 3.65 -8.86
N SER A 68 -15.98 3.09 -9.83
CA SER A 68 -17.45 3.17 -9.90
C SER A 68 -18.10 2.49 -8.69
N TYR A 69 -17.63 1.30 -8.34
CA TYR A 69 -18.11 0.54 -7.18
C TYR A 69 -17.91 1.30 -5.86
N VAL A 70 -16.72 1.87 -5.65
CA VAL A 70 -16.42 2.68 -4.46
C VAL A 70 -17.33 3.91 -4.40
N GLY A 71 -17.50 4.62 -5.52
CA GLY A 71 -18.39 5.78 -5.58
C GLY A 71 -19.85 5.42 -5.29
N MET A 72 -20.33 4.28 -5.77
CA MET A 72 -21.68 3.79 -5.47
C MET A 72 -21.84 3.45 -3.99
N ASN A 73 -20.85 2.79 -3.38
CA ASN A 73 -20.88 2.46 -1.97
C ASN A 73 -20.91 3.70 -1.08
N GLN A 74 -20.13 4.74 -1.40
CA GLN A 74 -20.16 6.00 -0.66
C GLN A 74 -21.55 6.64 -0.70
N ARG A 75 -22.21 6.64 -1.86
CA ARG A 75 -23.59 7.14 -1.98
C ARG A 75 -24.58 6.31 -1.16
N LEU A 76 -24.44 4.98 -1.17
CA LEU A 76 -25.28 4.09 -0.36
C LEU A 76 -25.09 4.31 1.14
N GLN A 77 -23.85 4.53 1.58
CA GLN A 77 -23.55 4.86 2.97
C GLN A 77 -24.23 6.17 3.39
N GLY A 78 -24.09 7.23 2.58
CA GLY A 78 -24.77 8.51 2.84
C GLY A 78 -26.30 8.38 2.87
N ALA A 79 -26.89 7.64 1.93
CA ALA A 79 -28.33 7.41 1.91
C ALA A 79 -28.81 6.62 3.15
N ARG A 80 -28.04 5.62 3.59
CA ARG A 80 -28.32 4.85 4.79
C ARG A 80 -28.31 5.71 6.04
N GLU A 81 -27.32 6.60 6.16
CA GLU A 81 -27.22 7.53 7.30
C GLU A 81 -28.40 8.49 7.35
N GLN A 82 -28.76 9.09 6.22
CA GLN A 82 -29.94 9.96 6.12
C GLN A 82 -31.23 9.23 6.49
N LEU A 83 -31.40 7.99 6.02
CA LEU A 83 -32.57 7.18 6.36
C LEU A 83 -32.63 6.86 7.86
N GLN A 84 -31.48 6.56 8.47
CA GLN A 84 -31.40 6.32 9.92
C GLN A 84 -31.78 7.58 10.72
N GLU A 85 -31.33 8.76 10.29
CA GLU A 85 -31.70 10.02 10.92
C GLU A 85 -33.21 10.28 10.84
N ARG A 86 -33.79 10.16 9.65
CA ARG A 86 -35.24 10.31 9.44
C ARG A 86 -36.07 9.32 10.24
N ARG A 87 -35.61 8.08 10.35
CA ARG A 87 -36.26 7.07 11.18
C ARG A 87 -36.28 7.48 12.65
N ARG A 88 -35.15 7.94 13.19
CA ARG A 88 -35.05 8.40 14.59
C ARG A 88 -35.94 9.61 14.85
N GLU A 89 -36.03 10.52 13.89
CA GLU A 89 -36.94 11.68 13.96
C GLU A 89 -38.41 11.22 14.05
N LEU A 90 -38.82 10.32 13.15
CA LEU A 90 -40.17 9.76 13.14
C LEU A 90 -40.50 9.01 14.43
N GLU A 91 -39.58 8.21 14.96
CA GLU A 91 -39.75 7.50 16.23
C GLU A 91 -40.00 8.49 17.38
N ARG A 92 -39.20 9.57 17.48
CA ARG A 92 -39.38 10.62 18.50
C ARG A 92 -40.73 11.32 18.39
N VAL A 93 -41.13 11.68 17.17
CA VAL A 93 -42.43 12.34 16.93
C VAL A 93 -43.58 11.40 17.25
N GLY A 94 -43.46 10.12 16.89
CA GLY A 94 -44.42 9.06 17.23
C GLY A 94 -44.61 8.93 18.74
N GLU A 95 -43.52 8.80 19.51
CA GLU A 95 -43.60 8.74 20.97
C GLU A 95 -44.25 9.98 21.59
N ALA A 96 -43.95 11.18 21.06
CA ALA A 96 -44.56 12.41 21.53
C ALA A 96 -46.06 12.46 21.24
N LEU A 97 -46.49 11.94 20.09
CA LEU A 97 -47.89 11.81 19.74
C LEU A 97 -48.60 10.81 20.65
N ASP A 98 -48.02 9.64 20.90
CA ASP A 98 -48.58 8.62 21.78
C ASP A 98 -48.76 9.14 23.21
N ARG A 99 -47.77 9.87 23.73
CA ARG A 99 -47.89 10.57 25.03
C ARG A 99 -49.06 11.55 25.05
N ARG A 100 -49.20 12.40 24.02
CA ARG A 100 -50.32 13.34 23.90
C ARG A 100 -51.67 12.62 23.83
N ILE A 101 -51.76 11.51 23.10
CA ILE A 101 -52.98 10.70 23.01
C ILE A 101 -53.34 10.12 24.38
N ALA A 102 -52.35 9.60 25.11
CA ALA A 102 -52.56 9.07 26.46
C ALA A 102 -53.06 10.14 27.44
N GLU A 103 -52.48 11.35 27.41
CA GLU A 103 -52.94 12.49 28.21
C GLU A 103 -54.38 12.89 27.86
N MET A 104 -54.74 12.94 26.57
CA MET A 104 -56.11 13.25 26.16
C MET A 104 -57.09 12.18 26.64
N LYS A 105 -56.73 10.89 26.55
CA LYS A 105 -57.57 9.80 27.08
C LYS A 105 -57.79 9.94 28.59
N GLN A 106 -56.76 10.31 29.36
CA GLN A 106 -56.90 10.53 30.81
C GLN A 106 -57.76 11.74 31.18
N LYS A 107 -57.89 12.74 30.31
CA LYS A 107 -58.71 13.94 30.56
C LYS A 107 -60.18 13.78 30.14
N VAL A 108 -60.48 12.76 29.34
CA VAL A 108 -61.82 12.49 28.79
C VAL A 108 -62.57 11.43 29.61
N PHE A 109 -61.88 10.76 30.54
CA PHE A 109 -62.44 9.93 31.61
C PHE A 109 -62.18 10.58 32.97
#